data_AF-A0A317NE05-F1
#
_entry.id   AF-A0A317NE05-F1
#
_cell.length_a   1.000
_cell.length_b   1.000
_cell.length_c   1.000
_cell.angle_alpha   90.00
_cell.angle_beta   90.00
_cell.angle_gamma   90.00
#
_symmetry.space_group_name_H-M   'P 1'
#
loop_
_entity.id
_entity.type
_entity.pdbx_description
1 polymer ?
#
loop_
_entity_poly.entity_id
_entity_poly.type
_entity_poly.pdbx_seq_one_letter_code
_entity_poly.pdbx_strand_id
1 'polypeptide(L)'
;MRLADITEPGWDKVYVSHHPVSRDYVEKMVGAEVEMEDAFLGTGNVLVFLEGGIVREASYISPDLLPPGTYSNNVRIVAPGFPALLQANDG
;
A
#
# COMPACT_ATOMS: atom_id res chain seq x y z
N MET A 1 10.38 7.39 8.37
CA MET A 1 10.21 7.38 6.92
C MET A 1 8.93 8.13 6.60
N ARG A 2 8.90 9.02 5.59
CA ARG A 2 7.63 9.50 5.02
C ARG A 2 7.17 8.46 4.00
N LEU A 3 5.86 8.30 3.79
CA LEU A 3 5.36 7.41 2.74
C LEU A 3 5.86 7.82 1.35
N ALA A 4 6.08 9.11 1.12
CA ALA A 4 6.65 9.61 -0.14
C ALA A 4 8.11 9.17 -0.37
N ASP A 5 8.80 8.63 0.66
CA ASP A 5 10.15 8.09 0.55
C ASP A 5 10.12 6.58 0.21
N ILE A 6 8.93 5.96 0.16
CA ILE A 6 8.71 4.52 0.03
C ILE A 6 8.44 4.13 -1.44
N THR A 7 8.06 5.09 -2.28
CA THR A 7 7.73 4.89 -3.70
C THR A 7 8.17 6.09 -4.53
N GLU A 8 8.02 6.00 -5.85
CA GLU A 8 8.21 7.17 -6.71
C GLU A 8 7.23 8.31 -6.32
N PRO A 9 7.70 9.57 -6.31
CA PRO A 9 6.84 10.72 -6.10
C PRO A 9 5.76 10.81 -7.19
N GLY A 10 4.51 11.08 -6.82
CA GLY A 10 3.43 11.26 -7.81
C GLY A 10 2.03 10.89 -7.31
N TRP A 11 1.91 10.21 -6.18
CA TRP A 11 0.62 9.83 -5.61
C TRP A 11 0.08 10.89 -4.62
N ASP A 12 -1.24 10.98 -4.50
CA ASP A 12 -1.95 11.87 -3.58
C ASP A 12 -2.57 11.12 -2.39
N LYS A 13 -2.91 9.83 -2.59
CA LYS A 13 -3.52 8.94 -1.62
C LYS A 13 -2.86 7.56 -1.60
N VAL A 14 -2.79 6.93 -0.43
CA VAL A 14 -2.44 5.51 -0.26
C VAL A 14 -3.52 4.80 0.55
N TYR A 15 -3.95 3.63 0.08
CA TYR A 15 -4.79 2.70 0.80
C TYR A 15 -3.92 1.62 1.46
N VAL A 16 -4.13 1.38 2.74
CA VAL A 16 -3.38 0.40 3.55
C VAL A 16 -4.34 -0.67 4.03
N SER A 17 -4.00 -1.93 3.77
CA SER A 17 -4.72 -3.09 4.32
C SER A 17 -3.77 -4.07 4.99
N HIS A 18 -4.29 -4.77 6.00
CA HIS A 18 -3.61 -5.88 6.63
C HIS A 18 -3.78 -7.15 5.81
N HIS A 19 -2.78 -8.01 5.85
CA HIS A 19 -2.96 -9.39 5.44
C HIS A 19 -3.92 -10.15 6.39
N PRO A 20 -4.58 -11.22 5.91
CA PRO A 20 -4.76 -11.58 4.51
C PRO A 20 -5.78 -10.66 3.82
N VAL A 21 -5.57 -10.38 2.52
CA VAL A 21 -6.49 -9.55 1.74
C VAL A 21 -6.61 -10.05 0.29
N SER A 22 -7.83 -10.08 -0.25
CA SER A 22 -8.11 -10.44 -1.65
C SER A 22 -8.08 -9.23 -2.57
N ARG A 23 -7.67 -9.41 -3.84
CA ARG A 23 -7.73 -8.36 -4.88
C ARG A 23 -9.11 -7.71 -4.96
N ASP A 24 -10.17 -8.51 -5.04
CA ASP A 24 -11.56 -8.03 -5.09
C ASP A 24 -11.92 -7.07 -3.94
N TYR A 25 -11.38 -7.30 -2.74
CA TYR A 25 -11.63 -6.45 -1.59
C TYR A 25 -10.87 -5.13 -1.73
N VAL A 26 -9.60 -5.19 -2.15
CA VAL A 26 -8.77 -4.01 -2.39
C VAL A 26 -9.39 -3.16 -3.48
N GLU A 27 -9.75 -3.74 -4.63
CA GLU A 27 -10.36 -3.05 -5.77
C GLU A 27 -11.68 -2.37 -5.40
N LYS A 28 -12.53 -3.03 -4.60
CA LYS A 28 -13.76 -2.41 -4.07
C LYS A 28 -13.48 -1.22 -3.16
N MET A 29 -12.42 -1.28 -2.37
CA MET A 29 -12.07 -0.21 -1.43
C MET A 29 -11.40 0.98 -2.11
N VAL A 30 -10.61 0.74 -3.16
CA VAL A 30 -9.93 1.80 -3.92
C VAL A 30 -10.76 2.33 -5.08
N GLY A 31 -11.74 1.56 -5.57
CA GLY A 31 -12.64 1.92 -6.66
C GLY A 31 -12.02 1.76 -8.06
N ALA A 32 -10.96 0.98 -8.19
CA ALA A 32 -10.19 0.79 -9.41
C ALA A 32 -9.49 -0.58 -9.40
N GLU A 33 -9.13 -1.07 -10.60
CA GLU A 33 -8.37 -2.32 -10.75
C GLU A 33 -6.96 -2.18 -10.17
N VAL A 34 -6.45 -3.28 -9.59
CA VAL A 34 -5.12 -3.31 -8.96
C VAL A 34 -4.33 -4.49 -9.48
N GLU A 35 -3.10 -4.21 -9.93
CA GLU A 35 -2.15 -5.25 -10.34
C GLU A 35 -1.53 -5.93 -9.09
N MET A 36 -2.15 -7.03 -8.67
CA MET A 36 -1.70 -7.87 -7.56
C MET A 36 -2.17 -9.31 -7.77
N GLU A 37 -1.66 -10.30 -7.05
CA GLU A 37 -2.25 -11.66 -7.06
C GLU A 37 -3.71 -11.65 -6.56
N ASP A 38 -4.49 -12.71 -6.85
CA ASP A 38 -5.91 -12.80 -6.45
C ASP A 38 -6.10 -12.66 -4.94
N ALA A 39 -5.10 -13.07 -4.16
CA ALA A 39 -5.02 -12.79 -2.73
C ALA A 39 -3.58 -12.63 -2.29
N PHE A 40 -3.34 -11.67 -1.39
CA PHE A 40 -2.09 -11.54 -0.68
C PHE A 40 -2.17 -12.31 0.65
N LEU A 41 -1.42 -13.40 0.73
CA LEU A 41 -1.35 -14.28 1.90
C LEU A 41 -0.05 -14.10 2.70
N GLY A 42 0.87 -13.25 2.24
CA GLY A 42 2.11 -12.93 2.94
C GLY A 42 1.87 -12.13 4.23
N THR A 43 2.83 -12.18 5.16
CA THR A 43 2.78 -11.39 6.40
C THR A 43 3.24 -9.95 6.13
N GLY A 44 2.32 -8.99 6.18
CA GLY A 44 2.63 -7.59 5.92
C GLY A 44 1.41 -6.70 5.69
N ASN A 45 1.67 -5.45 5.31
CA ASN A 45 0.65 -4.54 4.79
C ASN A 45 0.69 -4.49 3.27
N VAL A 46 -0.48 -4.43 2.65
CA VAL A 46 -0.62 -4.06 1.22
C VAL A 46 -0.88 -2.56 1.14
N LEU A 47 -0.10 -1.89 0.29
CA LEU A 47 -0.16 -0.47 0.01
C LEU A 47 -0.60 -0.27 -1.43
N VAL A 48 -1.69 0.47 -1.65
CA VAL A 48 -2.14 0.85 -3.00
C VAL A 48 -2.09 2.36 -3.13
N PHE A 49 -1.23 2.85 -4.01
CA PHE A 49 -1.00 4.25 -4.25
C PHE A 49 -1.88 4.75 -5.40
N LEU A 50 -2.56 5.88 -5.18
CA LEU A 50 -3.44 6.52 -6.14
C LEU A 50 -2.95 7.93 -6.48
N GLU A 51 -3.24 8.35 -7.71
CA GLU A 51 -3.12 9.73 -8.17
C GLU A 51 -4.44 10.12 -8.84
N GLY A 52 -5.18 11.09 -8.27
CA GLY A 52 -6.44 11.54 -8.86
C GLY A 52 -7.51 10.45 -8.99
N GLY A 53 -7.44 9.41 -8.14
CA GLY A 53 -8.34 8.24 -8.17
C GLY A 53 -7.90 7.11 -9.11
N ILE A 54 -6.76 7.26 -9.80
CA ILE A 54 -6.18 6.21 -10.65
C ILE A 54 -5.13 5.46 -9.83
N VAL A 55 -5.18 4.12 -9.84
CA VAL A 55 -4.15 3.29 -9.21
C VAL A 55 -2.85 3.43 -9.99
N ARG A 56 -1.77 3.74 -9.28
CA ARG A 56 -0.43 3.92 -9.87
C ARG A 56 0.47 2.73 -9.58
N GLU A 57 0.43 2.24 -8.36
CA GLU A 57 1.30 1.18 -7.88
C GLU A 57 0.62 0.44 -6.74
N ALA A 58 0.82 -0.88 -6.68
CA ALA A 58 0.60 -1.67 -5.49
C ALA A 58 1.95 -2.20 -4.98
N SER A 59 2.20 -2.00 -3.70
CA SER A 59 3.42 -2.46 -3.04
C SER A 59 3.06 -3.17 -1.74
N TYR A 60 4.01 -3.89 -1.18
CA TYR A 60 3.84 -4.57 0.09
C TYR A 60 5.05 -4.33 0.98
N ILE A 61 4.75 -4.22 2.27
CA ILE A 61 5.78 -4.06 3.29
C ILE A 61 5.65 -5.12 4.35
N SER A 62 6.80 -5.52 4.88
CA SER A 62 6.91 -6.37 6.05
C SER A 62 7.87 -5.71 7.07
N PRO A 63 7.56 -5.77 8.38
CA PRO A 63 6.40 -6.42 9.00
C PRO A 63 5.12 -5.57 8.96
N ASP A 64 4.00 -6.17 9.36
CA ASP A 64 2.70 -5.49 9.47
C ASP A 64 2.72 -4.47 10.62
N LEU A 65 3.03 -3.21 10.30
CA LEU A 65 3.25 -2.14 11.27
C LEU A 65 2.37 -0.92 11.03
N LEU A 66 1.65 -0.88 9.91
CA LEU A 66 0.83 0.27 9.54
C LEU A 66 -0.64 0.00 9.88
N PRO A 67 -1.33 0.95 10.53
CA PRO A 67 -2.77 0.84 10.71
C PRO A 67 -3.48 0.81 9.36
N PRO A 68 -4.61 0.09 9.24
CA PRO A 68 -5.36 0.01 8.01
C PRO A 68 -6.13 1.31 7.81
N GLY A 69 -6.26 1.76 6.57
CA GLY A 69 -6.96 3.00 6.28
C GLY A 69 -6.53 3.67 5.00
N THR A 70 -6.96 4.91 4.82
CA THR A 70 -6.64 5.73 3.66
C THR A 70 -5.91 6.98 4.12
N TYR A 71 -4.73 7.23 3.58
CA TYR A 71 -3.88 8.34 3.98
C TYR A 71 -3.52 9.20 2.78
N SER A 72 -3.44 10.51 2.96
CA SER A 72 -2.87 11.40 1.94
C SER A 72 -1.34 11.41 2.01
N ASN A 73 -0.68 11.83 0.94
CA ASN A 73 0.78 12.04 0.90
C ASN A 73 1.33 13.00 1.97
N ASN A 74 0.48 13.85 2.56
CA ASN A 74 0.84 14.76 3.65
C ASN A 74 0.91 14.11 5.03
N VAL A 75 0.47 12.85 5.18
CA VAL A 75 0.49 12.15 6.47
C VAL A 75 1.85 11.48 6.69
N ARG A 76 2.47 11.76 7.84
CA ARG A 76 3.65 11.03 8.31
C ARG A 76 3.21 9.83 9.14
N ILE A 77 3.37 8.62 8.62
CA ILE A 77 3.21 7.40 9.42
C ILE A 77 4.56 7.02 10.04
N VAL A 78 4.59 6.82 11.35
CA VAL A 78 5.77 6.35 12.08
C VAL A 78 5.47 4.96 12.60
N ALA A 79 6.01 3.95 11.94
CA ALA A 79 6.02 2.59 12.45
C ALA A 79 7.11 2.45 13.54
N PRO A 80 6.80 1.97 14.75
CA PRO A 80 7.79 1.79 15.80
C PRO A 80 8.66 0.54 15.52
N GLY A 81 9.92 0.77 15.14
CA GLY A 81 10.99 -0.24 15.09
C GLY A 81 11.07 -1.03 13.77
N PHE A 82 12.30 -1.14 13.25
CA PHE A 82 12.74 -1.86 12.04
C PHE A 82 12.55 -1.14 10.68
N PRO A 83 13.53 -1.26 9.75
CA PRO A 83 13.33 -0.84 8.37
C PRO A 83 12.28 -1.76 7.75
N ALA A 84 11.16 -1.18 7.29
CA ALA A 84 10.21 -1.91 6.45
C ALA A 84 10.95 -2.31 5.15
N LEU A 85 11.02 -3.60 4.86
CA LEU A 85 11.54 -4.07 3.57
C LEU A 85 10.45 -3.88 2.52
N LEU A 86 10.77 -3.13 1.48
CA LEU A 86 9.93 -2.90 0.32
C LEU A 86 10.32 -3.89 -0.77
N GLN A 87 9.33 -4.56 -1.34
CA GLN A 87 9.52 -5.34 -2.54
C GLN A 87 8.49 -4.83 -3.55
N ALA A 88 8.97 -4.23 -4.63
CA ALA A 88 8.15 -3.84 -5.76
C ALA A 88 7.86 -5.08 -6.60
N ASN A 89 6.64 -5.19 -7.13
CA ASN A 89 6.35 -6.14 -8.19
C ASN A 89 6.87 -5.53 -9.50
N ASP A 90 7.93 -6.10 -10.07
CA ASP A 90 8.29 -5.84 -11.46
C ASP A 90 7.26 -6.58 -12.33
N GLY A 91 6.48 -5.82 -13.12
CA GLY A 91 5.48 -6.35 -14.06
C GLY A 91 6.07 -7.16 -15.23
#